data_AF-A0A0S2EP90-F1
#
_entry.id   AF-A0A0S2EP90-F1
#
_cell.length_a   1.000
_cell.length_b   1.000
_cell.length_c   1.000
_cell.angle_alpha   90.00
_cell.angle_beta   90.00
_cell.angle_gamma   90.00
#
_symmetry.space_group_name_H-M   'P 1'
#
loop_
_entity.id
_entity.type
_entity.pdbx_description
1 polymer ?
#
loop_
_entity_poly.entity_id
_entity_poly.type
_entity_poly.pdbx_seq_one_letter_code
_entity_poly.pdbx_strand_id
1 'polypeptide(L)'
;MRLILATLSLALVTPAAAADRYSGHYQRECDDLVCELRMLPAGRDAWHLRWTATDPTDFSLTPVCEFETEVELGIATIGGAIVRGIAVGKAAGRPFGVFDLDPGRVSVSAGWEACAGMGPKGVYESVRDQ
;
A
#
# COMPACT_ATOMS: atom_id res chain seq x y z
N MET A 1 -34.96 50.54 16.61
CA MET A 1 -34.51 49.94 15.35
C MET A 1 -33.18 49.26 15.61
N ARG A 2 -33.18 47.94 15.89
CA ARG A 2 -31.96 47.17 16.24
C ARG A 2 -31.54 46.39 14.99
N LEU A 3 -30.44 46.80 14.35
CA LEU A 3 -29.78 45.99 13.32
C LEU A 3 -29.08 44.82 14.01
N ILE A 4 -29.52 43.60 13.72
CA ILE A 4 -28.80 42.39 14.07
C ILE A 4 -27.86 42.10 12.90
N LEU A 5 -26.56 42.33 13.09
CA LEU A 5 -25.53 41.87 12.17
C LEU A 5 -25.51 40.33 12.20
N ALA A 6 -25.93 39.71 11.10
CA ALA A 6 -25.75 38.30 10.87
C ALA A 6 -24.27 38.03 10.57
N THR A 7 -23.53 37.51 11.55
CA THR A 7 -22.20 36.94 11.36
C THR A 7 -22.33 35.63 10.59
N LEU A 8 -22.10 35.68 9.27
CA LEU A 8 -21.91 34.48 8.44
C LEU A 8 -20.59 33.80 8.86
N SER A 9 -20.69 32.75 9.65
CA SER A 9 -19.57 31.83 9.85
C SER A 9 -19.34 31.07 8.55
N LEU A 10 -18.39 31.52 7.73
CA LEU A 10 -17.80 30.68 6.70
C LEU A 10 -17.13 29.49 7.39
N ALA A 11 -17.87 28.40 7.56
CA ALA A 11 -17.29 27.11 7.85
C ALA A 11 -16.45 26.74 6.61
N LEU A 12 -15.13 26.88 6.71
CA LEU A 12 -14.22 26.22 5.79
C LEU A 12 -14.47 24.72 5.92
N VAL A 13 -15.30 24.19 5.02
CA VAL A 13 -15.39 22.76 4.76
C VAL A 13 -14.08 22.41 4.06
N THR A 14 -13.02 22.18 4.83
CA THR A 14 -11.91 21.39 4.32
C THR A 14 -12.51 20.03 3.98
N PRO A 15 -12.44 19.56 2.72
CA PRO A 15 -12.71 18.16 2.47
C PRO A 15 -11.70 17.42 3.32
N ALA A 16 -12.17 16.75 4.38
CA ALA A 16 -11.38 15.74 5.03
C ALA A 16 -10.95 14.80 3.91
N ALA A 17 -9.66 14.80 3.57
CA ALA A 17 -9.10 13.71 2.80
C ALA A 17 -9.57 12.46 3.54
N ALA A 18 -10.47 11.68 2.92
CA ALA A 18 -10.87 10.42 3.50
C ALA A 18 -9.55 9.72 3.81
N ALA A 19 -9.28 9.47 5.11
CA ALA A 19 -8.04 8.87 5.53
C ALA A 19 -7.87 7.63 4.67
N ASP A 20 -6.85 7.65 3.82
CA ASP A 20 -6.67 6.61 2.83
C ASP A 20 -6.41 5.32 3.59
N ARG A 21 -7.43 4.45 3.61
CA ARG A 21 -7.50 3.30 4.50
C ARG A 21 -6.49 2.20 4.15
N TYR A 22 -5.76 2.39 3.05
CA TYR A 22 -4.84 1.43 2.48
C TYR A 22 -3.38 1.84 2.56
N SER A 23 -3.12 3.12 2.83
CA SER A 23 -1.78 3.54 3.22
C SER A 23 -1.43 2.91 4.55
N GLY A 24 -0.18 2.44 4.66
CA GLY A 24 0.28 1.76 5.86
C GLY A 24 1.56 0.98 5.66
N HIS A 25 2.01 0.41 6.77
CA HIS A 25 3.12 -0.52 6.82
C HIS A 25 2.57 -1.93 7.05
N TYR A 26 2.95 -2.87 6.19
CA TYR A 26 2.54 -4.25 6.28
C TYR A 26 3.77 -5.15 6.23
N GLN A 27 3.71 -6.30 6.89
CA GLN A 27 4.81 -7.26 6.91
C GLN A 27 4.32 -8.69 6.72
N ARG A 28 5.24 -9.57 6.32
CA ARG A 28 5.09 -11.02 6.39
C ARG A 28 6.45 -11.68 6.56
N GLU A 29 6.43 -12.92 7.02
CA GLU A 29 7.59 -13.80 6.90
C GLU A 29 7.77 -14.23 5.43
N CYS A 30 9.01 -14.23 4.96
CA CYS A 30 9.40 -14.73 3.64
C CYS A 30 10.66 -15.58 3.80
N ASP A 31 10.43 -16.86 4.12
CA ASP A 31 11.48 -17.82 4.48
C ASP A 31 12.24 -17.37 5.74
N ASP A 32 13.54 -17.16 5.67
CA ASP A 32 14.41 -16.66 6.76
C ASP A 32 14.43 -15.13 6.87
N LEU A 33 13.69 -14.42 6.01
CA LEU A 33 13.64 -12.97 5.94
C LEU A 33 12.28 -12.42 6.41
N VAL A 34 12.29 -11.13 6.74
CA VAL A 34 11.06 -10.34 6.92
C VAL A 34 10.85 -9.51 5.67
N CYS A 35 9.69 -9.67 5.05
CA CYS A 35 9.29 -8.90 3.89
C CYS A 35 8.31 -7.80 4.30
N GLU A 36 8.64 -6.55 4.01
CA GLU A 36 7.80 -5.41 4.32
C GLU A 36 7.22 -4.80 3.03
N LEU A 37 6.00 -4.31 3.12
CA LEU A 37 5.31 -3.53 2.11
C LEU A 37 4.89 -2.21 2.75
N ARG A 38 5.42 -1.09 2.26
CA ARG A 38 4.99 0.25 2.63
C ARG A 38 4.19 0.85 1.51
N MET A 39 2.98 1.30 1.84
CA MET A 39 2.08 2.00 0.93
C MET A 39 1.94 3.43 1.42
N LEU A 40 2.42 4.38 0.64
CA LEU A 40 2.32 5.81 0.94
C LEU A 40 1.38 6.48 -0.07
N PRO A 41 0.56 7.45 0.36
CA PRO A 41 -0.36 8.12 -0.55
C PRO A 41 0.42 9.00 -1.52
N ALA A 42 0.19 8.80 -2.83
CA ALA A 42 0.81 9.58 -3.91
C ALA A 42 -0.21 10.46 -4.66
N GLY A 43 -1.51 10.30 -4.37
CA GLY A 43 -2.59 11.06 -4.98
C GLY A 43 -3.95 10.63 -4.42
N ARG A 44 -5.04 11.04 -5.07
CA ARG A 44 -6.40 10.70 -4.63
C ARG A 44 -6.69 9.20 -4.68
N ASP A 45 -6.18 8.53 -5.71
CA ASP A 45 -6.44 7.13 -6.02
C ASP A 45 -5.11 6.43 -6.42
N ALA A 46 -3.99 6.87 -5.84
CA ALA A 46 -2.64 6.44 -6.18
C ALA A 46 -1.73 6.31 -4.96
N TRP A 47 -0.82 5.32 -5.01
CA TRP A 47 0.13 5.00 -3.95
C TRP A 47 1.53 4.78 -4.50
N HIS A 48 2.50 5.29 -3.75
CA HIS A 48 3.88 4.87 -3.85
C HIS A 48 4.07 3.62 -2.98
N LEU A 49 4.53 2.53 -3.60
CA LEU A 49 4.84 1.28 -2.94
C LEU A 49 6.34 1.11 -2.82
N ARG A 50 6.80 0.79 -1.61
CA ARG A 50 8.12 0.23 -1.37
C ARG A 50 7.98 -1.17 -0.80
N TRP A 51 8.69 -2.11 -1.40
CA TRP A 51 8.79 -3.47 -0.91
C TRP A 51 10.24 -3.79 -0.58
N THR A 52 10.46 -4.45 0.56
CA THR A 52 11.78 -4.86 1.02
C THR A 52 11.74 -6.30 1.52
N ALA A 53 12.87 -6.97 1.46
CA ALA A 53 13.17 -8.18 2.22
C ALA A 53 14.44 -7.92 3.04
N THR A 54 14.38 -8.20 4.34
CA THR A 54 15.45 -7.88 5.29
C THR A 54 15.74 -9.09 6.15
N ASP A 55 17.02 -9.37 6.40
CA ASP A 55 17.44 -10.38 7.39
C ASP A 55 17.20 -9.79 8.79
N PRO A 56 16.31 -10.38 9.62
CA PRO A 56 16.02 -9.87 10.96
C PRO A 56 17.21 -9.97 11.93
N THR A 57 18.25 -10.72 11.56
CA THR A 57 19.50 -10.86 12.33
C THR A 57 20.57 -9.85 11.93
N ASP A 58 20.40 -9.16 10.79
CA ASP A 58 21.28 -8.07 10.38
C ASP A 58 20.89 -6.76 11.09
N PHE A 59 21.72 -6.38 12.07
CA PHE A 59 21.52 -5.14 12.83
C PHE A 59 21.68 -3.85 12.03
N SER A 60 22.21 -3.92 10.80
CA SER A 60 22.21 -2.78 9.88
C SER A 60 20.84 -2.51 9.26
N LEU A 61 19.95 -3.52 9.28
CA LEU A 61 18.63 -3.51 8.65
C LEU A 61 18.68 -3.13 7.16
N THR A 62 19.79 -3.42 6.49
CA THR A 62 19.92 -3.19 5.05
C THR A 62 19.07 -4.23 4.31
N PRO A 63 18.13 -3.82 3.42
CA PRO A 63 17.37 -4.77 2.64
C PRO A 63 18.27 -5.62 1.76
N VAL A 64 18.11 -6.94 1.80
CA VAL A 64 18.77 -7.86 0.87
C VAL A 64 18.16 -7.77 -0.53
N CYS A 65 16.91 -7.31 -0.60
CA CYS A 65 16.20 -7.04 -1.83
C CYS A 65 15.22 -5.89 -1.60
N GLU A 66 15.09 -5.00 -2.58
CA GLU A 66 14.07 -3.95 -2.54
C GLU A 66 13.62 -3.55 -3.95
N PHE A 67 12.39 -3.02 -4.04
CA PHE A 67 11.94 -2.27 -5.20
C PHE A 67 10.90 -1.23 -4.79
N GLU A 68 10.74 -0.24 -5.67
CA GLU A 68 9.71 0.79 -5.55
C GLU A 68 8.87 0.86 -6.83
N THR A 69 7.60 1.21 -6.70
CA THR A 69 6.68 1.36 -7.83
C THR A 69 5.51 2.27 -7.48
N GLU A 70 4.89 2.86 -8.50
CA GLU A 70 3.63 3.57 -8.36
C GLU A 70 2.48 2.67 -8.81
N VAL A 71 1.38 2.71 -8.07
CA VAL A 71 0.18 1.94 -8.34
C VAL A 71 -1.04 2.82 -8.13
N GLU A 72 -2.13 2.46 -8.81
CA GLU A 72 -3.38 3.20 -8.75
C GLU A 72 -4.55 2.28 -8.41
N LEU A 73 -5.66 2.88 -7.98
CA LEU A 73 -6.89 2.15 -7.75
C LEU A 73 -7.34 1.55 -9.08
N GLY A 74 -7.50 0.24 -9.12
CA GLY A 74 -7.64 -0.43 -10.40
C GLY A 74 -8.30 -1.79 -10.32
N ILE A 75 -8.52 -2.36 -11.49
CA ILE A 75 -9.06 -3.69 -11.66
C ILE A 75 -7.98 -4.55 -12.31
N ALA A 76 -7.70 -5.69 -11.71
CA ALA A 76 -6.77 -6.68 -12.25
C ALA A 76 -7.52 -7.94 -12.67
N THR A 77 -7.03 -8.64 -13.69
CA THR A 77 -7.46 -10.01 -13.98
C THR A 77 -6.42 -10.98 -13.45
N ILE A 78 -6.76 -11.79 -12.45
CA ILE A 78 -5.88 -12.80 -11.86
C ILE A 78 -6.49 -14.17 -12.14
N GLY A 79 -5.77 -15.02 -12.88
CA GLY A 79 -6.23 -16.38 -13.19
C GLY A 79 -7.59 -16.43 -13.92
N GLY A 80 -7.94 -15.37 -14.66
CA GLY A 80 -9.24 -15.25 -15.35
C GLY A 80 -10.36 -14.61 -14.53
N ALA A 81 -10.15 -14.34 -13.24
CA ALA A 81 -11.10 -13.62 -12.40
C ALA A 81 -10.80 -12.11 -12.39
N ILE A 82 -11.84 -11.27 -12.51
CA ILE A 82 -11.74 -9.81 -12.37
C ILE A 82 -11.79 -9.46 -10.88
N VAL A 83 -10.70 -8.91 -10.35
CA VAL A 83 -10.58 -8.50 -8.95
C VAL A 83 -10.37 -6.99 -8.90
N ARG A 84 -11.15 -6.29 -8.06
CA ARG A 84 -10.86 -4.89 -7.74
C ARG A 84 -9.67 -4.87 -6.79
N GLY A 85 -8.53 -4.41 -7.29
CA GLY A 85 -7.34 -4.18 -6.48
C GLY A 85 -7.43 -2.83 -5.80
N ILE A 86 -6.84 -2.74 -4.62
CA ILE A 86 -6.59 -1.47 -3.96
C ILE A 86 -5.56 -0.68 -4.76
N ALA A 87 -4.54 -1.39 -5.25
CA ALA A 87 -3.36 -0.80 -5.85
C ALA A 87 -2.88 -1.75 -6.97
N VAL A 88 -3.13 -1.41 -8.22
CA VAL A 88 -2.79 -2.21 -9.40
C VAL A 88 -1.87 -1.42 -10.31
N GLY A 89 -0.82 -2.04 -10.83
CA GLY A 89 0.14 -1.37 -11.71
C GLY A 89 1.19 -2.30 -12.28
N LYS A 90 2.38 -1.74 -12.51
CA LYS A 90 3.56 -2.49 -12.97
C LYS A 90 4.78 -2.10 -12.16
N ALA A 91 5.47 -3.08 -11.57
CA ALA A 91 6.81 -2.88 -11.03
C ALA A 91 7.83 -3.54 -11.97
N ALA A 92 8.93 -2.85 -12.28
CA ALA A 92 9.91 -3.29 -13.27
C ALA A 92 9.28 -3.74 -14.62
N GLY A 93 8.19 -3.08 -15.04
CA GLY A 93 7.45 -3.40 -16.26
C GLY A 93 6.56 -4.65 -16.19
N ARG A 94 6.49 -5.34 -15.06
CA ARG A 94 5.71 -6.58 -14.85
C ARG A 94 4.45 -6.31 -14.01
N PRO A 95 3.31 -6.97 -14.29
CA PRO A 95 2.07 -6.75 -13.55
C PRO A 95 2.23 -7.00 -12.05
N PHE A 96 1.63 -6.13 -11.25
CA PHE A 96 1.66 -6.17 -9.79
C PHE A 96 0.31 -5.69 -9.25
N GLY A 97 -0.18 -6.30 -8.16
CA GLY A 97 -1.43 -5.87 -7.53
C GLY A 97 -1.47 -6.13 -6.03
N VAL A 98 -2.06 -5.20 -5.29
CA VAL A 98 -2.42 -5.30 -3.88
C VAL A 98 -3.95 -5.33 -3.77
N PHE A 99 -4.46 -6.25 -2.96
CA PHE A 99 -5.89 -6.54 -2.81
C PHE A 99 -6.27 -6.52 -1.35
N ASP A 100 -7.44 -5.93 -1.06
CA ASP A 100 -8.00 -5.94 0.29
C ASP A 100 -8.44 -7.35 0.64
N LEU A 101 -8.10 -7.82 1.84
CA LEU A 101 -8.65 -9.06 2.37
C LEU A 101 -9.60 -8.75 3.52
N ASP A 102 -9.04 -8.20 4.60
CA ASP A 102 -9.71 -7.87 5.85
C ASP A 102 -9.05 -6.61 6.43
N PRO A 103 -9.67 -5.92 7.41
CA PRO A 103 -9.02 -4.80 8.09
C PRO A 103 -7.59 -5.12 8.56
N GLY A 104 -6.62 -4.38 8.05
CA GLY A 104 -5.20 -4.57 8.36
C GLY A 104 -4.53 -5.75 7.64
N ARG A 105 -5.16 -6.38 6.64
CA ARG A 105 -4.58 -7.48 5.87
C ARG A 105 -4.74 -7.24 4.38
N VAL A 106 -3.64 -7.38 3.64
CA VAL A 106 -3.64 -7.23 2.19
C VAL A 106 -3.01 -8.45 1.51
N SER A 107 -3.51 -8.82 0.35
CA SER A 107 -2.89 -9.81 -0.52
C SER A 107 -2.11 -9.10 -1.61
N VAL A 108 -0.83 -9.46 -1.79
CA VAL A 108 -0.02 -9.06 -2.93
C VAL A 108 0.00 -10.18 -3.96
N SER A 109 -0.30 -9.85 -5.21
CA SER A 109 -0.20 -10.75 -6.36
C SER A 109 0.85 -10.24 -7.34
N ALA A 110 1.83 -11.09 -7.63
CA ALA A 110 2.87 -10.84 -8.61
C ALA A 110 3.24 -12.16 -9.28
N GLY A 111 3.25 -12.20 -10.61
CA GLY A 111 3.72 -13.34 -11.42
C GLY A 111 5.24 -13.38 -11.57
N TRP A 112 5.97 -12.78 -10.62
CA TRP A 112 7.38 -12.48 -10.75
C TRP A 112 8.10 -12.43 -9.42
N GLU A 113 9.41 -12.60 -9.50
CA GLU A 113 10.34 -12.50 -8.38
C GLU A 113 11.05 -11.14 -8.47
N ALA A 114 11.10 -10.42 -7.35
CA ALA A 114 11.81 -9.15 -7.23
C ALA A 114 13.32 -9.34 -7.21
N CYS A 115 13.78 -10.39 -6.52
CA CYS A 115 15.13 -10.90 -6.55
C CYS A 115 15.11 -12.42 -6.72
N ALA A 116 16.24 -13.05 -7.03
CA ALA A 116 16.29 -14.50 -7.26
C ALA A 116 15.69 -15.28 -6.07
N GLY A 117 14.62 -16.04 -6.32
CA GLY A 117 13.90 -16.82 -5.31
C GLY A 117 12.95 -16.03 -4.42
N MET A 118 12.90 -14.69 -4.54
CA MET A 118 12.14 -13.82 -3.65
C MET A 118 11.07 -13.04 -4.42
N GLY A 119 9.80 -13.34 -4.13
CA GLY A 119 8.66 -12.65 -4.73
C GLY A 119 7.87 -11.82 -3.71
N PRO A 120 7.30 -10.68 -4.11
CA PRO A 120 6.46 -9.89 -3.22
C PRO A 120 5.07 -10.52 -3.01
N LYS A 121 4.76 -11.63 -3.70
CA LYS A 121 3.48 -12.33 -3.58
C LYS A 121 3.27 -12.86 -2.15
N GLY A 122 2.03 -12.79 -1.66
CA GLY A 122 1.66 -13.34 -0.35
C GLY A 122 0.63 -12.48 0.37
N VAL A 123 0.30 -12.88 1.60
CA VAL A 123 -0.56 -12.09 2.50
C VAL A 123 0.33 -11.31 3.45
N TYR A 124 0.05 -10.02 3.60
CA TYR A 124 0.75 -9.10 4.48
C TYR A 124 -0.20 -8.58 5.55
N GLU A 125 0.31 -8.44 6.76
CA GLU A 125 -0.43 -7.94 7.91
C GLU A 125 0.10 -6.58 8.34
N SER A 126 -0.81 -5.67 8.69
CA SER A 126 -0.47 -4.32 9.08
C SER A 126 0.33 -4.35 10.37
N VAL A 127 1.49 -3.71 10.33
CA VAL A 127 2.26 -3.35 11.51
C VAL A 127 1.60 -2.10 12.05
N ARG A 128 0.91 -2.21 13.19
CA ARG A 128 0.47 -1.01 13.89
C ARG A 128 1.72 -0.23 14.29
N ASP A 129 1.79 1.04 13.88
CA ASP A 129 2.73 1.97 14.49
C ASP A 129 2.44 1.98 16.00
N GLN A 130 3.38 1.47 16.80
CA GLN A 130 3.33 1.52 18.26
C GLN A 130 3.64 2.93 18.76
#